data_AF-A0A967KR26-F1
#
_entry.id   AF-A0A967KR26-F1
#
_cell.length_a   1.000
_cell.length_b   1.000
_cell.length_c   1.000
_cell.angle_alpha   90.00
_cell.angle_beta   90.00
_cell.angle_gamma   90.00
#
_symmetry.space_group_name_H-M   'P 1'
#
loop_
_entity.id
_entity.type
_entity.pdbx_description
1 polymer ?
#
loop_
_entity_poly.entity_id
_entity_poly.type
_entity_poly.pdbx_seq_one_letter_code
_entity_poly.pdbx_strand_id
1 'polypeptide(L)' 'MNFCSNCGNTVKLGTPPGDDRPRHVCATCGTIHYENPKVVVGCIPEMDDKILLCRRAIEPMLGKWTLPAGYLENG' A
#
# COMPACT_ATOMS: atom_id res chain seq x y z
N MET A 1 -3.60 11.41 -3.26
CA MET A 1 -2.35 12.20 -3.24
C MET A 1 -2.71 13.67 -3.43
N ASN A 2 -2.25 14.59 -2.57
CA ASN A 2 -2.64 16.02 -2.66
C ASN A 2 -1.62 16.87 -3.43
N PHE A 3 -0.34 16.49 -3.40
CA PHE A 3 0.77 17.22 -4.01
C PHE A 3 1.66 16.28 -4.83
N CYS A 4 2.28 16.82 -5.88
CA CYS A 4 3.18 16.13 -6.79
C CYS A 4 4.50 15.87 -6.08
N SER A 5 4.92 14.60 -6.00
CA SER A 5 6.21 14.21 -5.41
C SER A 5 7.43 14.69 -6.21
N ASN A 6 7.25 15.11 -7.46
CA ASN A 6 8.34 15.57 -8.33
C ASN A 6 8.57 17.09 -8.25
N CYS A 7 7.52 17.91 -8.07
CA CYS A 7 7.65 19.38 -8.11
C CYS A 7 6.89 20.15 -7.00
N GLY A 8 6.20 19.46 -6.09
CA GLY A 8 5.53 20.07 -4.93
C GLY A 8 4.21 20.80 -5.22
N ASN A 9 3.83 21.00 -6.49
CA ASN A 9 2.53 21.59 -6.85
C ASN A 9 1.36 20.62 -6.61
N THR A 10 0.14 21.13 -6.55
CA THR A 10 -1.06 20.29 -6.38
C THR A 10 -1.30 19.39 -7.59
N VAL A 11 -1.86 18.20 -7.32
CA VAL A 11 -2.29 17.26 -8.36
C VAL A 11 -3.82 17.27 -8.47
N LYS A 12 -4.34 16.91 -9.64
CA LYS A 12 -5.78 16.71 -9.86
C LYS A 12 -6.05 15.30 -10.32
N LEU A 13 -7.21 14.76 -9.94
CA LEU A 13 -7.66 13.48 -10.45
C LEU A 13 -8.27 13.67 -11.84
N GLY A 14 -7.84 12.91 -12.82
CA GLY A 14 -8.38 12.93 -14.19
C GLY A 14 -7.89 11.75 -15.01
N THR A 15 -8.56 11.46 -16.12
CA THR A 15 -8.19 10.34 -17.01
C THR A 15 -7.27 10.85 -18.13
N PRO A 16 -5.98 10.42 -18.17
CA PRO A 16 -5.09 10.78 -19.27
C PRO A 16 -5.60 10.27 -20.63
N PRO A 17 -5.24 10.91 -21.74
CA PRO A 17 -5.60 10.43 -23.07
C PRO A 17 -5.11 8.98 -23.30
N GLY A 18 -6.02 8.09 -23.68
CA GLY A 18 -5.72 6.67 -23.92
C GLY A 18 -5.76 5.77 -22.68
N ASP A 19 -6.05 6.32 -21.49
CA ASP A 19 -6.26 5.55 -20.25
C ASP A 19 -7.77 5.34 -20.01
N ASP A 20 -8.11 4.34 -19.20
CA ASP A 20 -9.49 4.00 -18.81
C ASP A 20 -9.82 4.37 -17.36
N ARG A 21 -8.82 4.87 -16.61
CA ARG A 21 -8.93 5.14 -15.17
C ARG A 21 -8.47 6.55 -14.80
N PRO A 22 -9.10 7.19 -13.81
CA PRO A 22 -8.59 8.41 -13.24
C PRO A 22 -7.24 8.21 -12.54
N ARG A 23 -6.30 9.11 -12.79
CA ARG A 23 -4.95 9.17 -12.20
C ARG A 23 -4.73 10.51 -11.54
N HIS A 24 -3.81 10.58 -10.58
CA HIS A 24 -3.34 11.86 -10.06
C HIS A 24 -2.36 12.48 -11.08
N VAL A 25 -2.76 13.56 -11.74
CA VAL A 25 -1.99 14.24 -12.78
C VAL A 25 -1.54 15.62 -12.29
N CYS A 26 -0.26 15.93 -12.46
CA CYS A 26 0.29 17.25 -12.20
C CYS A 26 0.25 18.11 -13.47
N ALA A 27 -0.57 19.17 -13.48
CA ALA A 27 -0.66 20.07 -14.63
C ALA A 27 0.61 20.94 -14.82
N THR A 28 1.40 21.15 -13.76
CA THR A 28 2.58 22.02 -13.80
C THR A 28 3.78 21.37 -14.50
N CYS A 29 4.04 20.08 -14.22
CA CYS A 29 5.20 19.37 -14.77
C CYS A 29 4.81 18.19 -15.68
N GLY A 30 3.52 17.96 -15.90
CA GLY A 30 3.01 16.90 -16.77
C GLY A 30 3.15 15.48 -16.21
N THR A 31 3.67 15.30 -14.99
CA THR A 31 3.84 13.97 -14.38
C THR A 31 2.50 13.34 -14.05
N ILE A 32 2.33 12.06 -14.44
CA ILE A 32 1.20 11.22 -14.07
C ILE A 32 1.66 10.27 -12.96
N HIS A 33 1.00 10.32 -11.81
CA HIS A 33 1.32 9.46 -10.67
C HIS A 33 0.45 8.20 -10.68
N TYR A 34 1.05 7.09 -11.10
CA TYR A 34 0.44 5.77 -11.01
C TYR A 34 0.53 5.23 -9.58
N GLU A 35 -0.53 4.56 -9.14
CA GLU A 35 -0.57 3.88 -7.84
C GLU A 35 -0.37 2.37 -8.06
N ASN A 36 0.65 1.82 -7.43
CA ASN A 36 0.92 0.38 -7.43
C ASN A 36 0.35 -0.26 -6.15
N PRO A 37 -0.17 -1.50 -6.23
CA PRO A 37 -0.58 -2.23 -5.05
C PRO A 37 0.59 -2.46 -4.10
N LYS A 38 0.32 -2.49 -2.80
CA LYS A 38 1.30 -2.84 -1.76
C LYS A 38 1.17 -4.31 -1.42
N VAL A 39 2.29 -5.02 -1.38
CA VAL A 39 2.33 -6.44 -1.03
C VAL A 39 2.49 -6.59 0.48
N VAL A 40 1.65 -7.42 1.09
CA VAL A 40 1.82 -7.91 2.46
C VAL A 40 2.21 -9.37 2.38
N VAL A 41 3.33 -9.73 3.02
CA VAL A 41 3.84 -11.10 3.08
C VAL A 41 3.65 -11.63 4.49
N GLY A 42 3.19 -12.87 4.62
CA GLY A 42 3.01 -13.55 5.90
C GLY A 42 3.72 -14.90 5.91
N CYS A 43 3.85 -15.47 7.11
CA CYS A 43 4.31 -16.84 7.28
C CYS A 43 3.38 -17.64 8.19
N ILE A 44 3.42 -18.96 8.03
CA ILE A 44 2.78 -19.93 8.92
C ILE A 44 3.92 -20.72 9.57
N PRO A 45 4.41 -20.31 10.75
CA PRO A 45 5.46 -21.06 11.44
C PRO A 45 4.85 -22.30 12.10
N GLU A 46 5.44 -23.46 11.83
CA GLU A 46 5.02 -24.76 12.34
C GLU A 46 6.03 -25.31 13.35
N MET A 47 5.55 -25.88 14.46
CA MET A 47 6.36 -26.56 15.48
C MET A 47 5.51 -27.59 16.23
N ASP A 48 5.98 -28.83 16.32
CA ASP A 48 5.33 -29.94 17.03
C ASP A 48 3.83 -30.08 16.73
N ASP A 49 3.47 -30.16 15.43
CA ASP A 49 2.09 -30.22 14.92
C ASP A 49 1.19 -29.02 15.29
N LYS A 50 1.79 -27.87 15.64
CA LYS A 50 1.09 -26.62 15.96
C LYS A 50 1.56 -25.48 15.07
N ILE A 51 0.72 -24.45 14.94
CA ILE A 51 1.06 -23.19 14.28
C ILE A 51 1.22 -22.06 15.29
N LEU A 52 2.14 -21.13 15.00
CA LEU A 52 2.30 -19.90 15.75
C LEU A 52 1.30 -18.84 15.28
N LEU A 53 0.61 -18.23 16.24
CA LEU A 53 -0.25 -17.06 16.03
C LEU A 53 0.21 -15.89 16.91
N CYS A 54 0.02 -14.67 16.40
CA CYS A 54 0.26 -13.44 17.13
C CYS A 54 -1.08 -12.87 17.63
N ARG A 55 -1.11 -12.36 18.87
CA ARG A 55 -2.24 -11.57 19.38
C ARG A 55 -1.97 -10.09 19.12
N ARG A 56 -2.83 -9.42 18.37
CA ARG A 56 -2.65 -8.02 17.95
C ARG A 56 -2.66 -7.09 19.16
N ALA A 57 -1.66 -6.21 19.24
CA ALA A 57 -1.52 -5.20 20.31
C ALA A 57 -1.87 -3.77 19.86
N ILE A 58 -2.26 -3.58 18.59
CA ILE A 58 -2.57 -2.28 17.99
C ILE A 58 -3.82 -2.44 17.11
N GLU A 59 -4.68 -1.41 17.09
CA GLU A 59 -5.82 -1.34 16.17
C GLU A 59 -5.36 -1.29 14.69
N PRO A 60 -6.19 -1.75 13.73
CA PRO A 60 -7.51 -2.32 13.89
C PRO A 60 -7.50 -3.74 14.53
N MET A 61 -8.62 -4.22 15.04
CA MET A 61 -8.80 -5.60 15.56
C MET A 61 -7.88 -5.94 16.73
N LEU A 62 -7.74 -5.02 17.70
CA LEU A 62 -6.96 -5.23 18.91
C LEU A 62 -7.39 -6.52 19.65
N GLY A 63 -6.40 -7.27 20.16
CA GLY A 63 -6.62 -8.48 20.95
C GLY A 63 -7.04 -9.72 20.17
N LYS A 64 -7.24 -9.64 18.84
CA LYS A 64 -7.53 -10.79 17.97
C LYS A 64 -6.25 -11.52 17.53
N TRP A 65 -6.39 -12.78 17.17
CA TRP A 65 -5.29 -13.61 16.66
C TRP A 65 -5.09 -13.39 15.16
N THR A 66 -3.84 -13.44 14.71
CA THR A 66 -3.42 -13.31 13.30
C THR A 66 -2.15 -14.12 13.05
N LEU A 67 -1.85 -14.41 11.78
CA LEU A 67 -0.53 -14.86 11.37
C LEU A 67 0.49 -13.70 11.45
N PRO A 68 1.78 -13.99 11.70
CA PRO A 68 2.86 -13.03 11.52
C PRO A 68 2.94 -12.60 10.04
N ALA A 69 2.81 -11.30 9.79
CA ALA A 69 2.82 -10.71 8.46
C ALA A 69 3.22 -9.23 8.49
N GLY A 70 3.70 -8.70 7.37
CA GLY A 70 4.13 -7.32 7.22
C GLY A 70 4.23 -6.88 5.76
N TYR A 71 4.44 -5.59 5.53
CA TYR A 71 4.70 -5.07 4.18
C TYR A 71 6.02 -5.62 3.64
N LEU A 72 6.06 -5.90 2.34
CA LEU A 72 7.31 -6.21 1.65
C LEU A 72 8.16 -4.93 1.55
N GLU A 73 9.40 -5.01 2.02
CA GLU A 73 10.39 -3.93 1.91
C GLU A 73 11.09 -3.93 0.55
N ASN A 74 11.63 -2.78 0.15
CA ASN A 74 12.53 -2.69 -1.00
C ASN A 74 13.86 -3.39 -0.67
N GLY A 75 14.45 -4.07 -1.67
CA GLY A 75 15.75 -4.75 -1.56
C GLY A 75 16.95 -3.84 -1.74
#